data_AF-A0A6C0JL42-F1
#
_entry.id   AF-A0A6C0JL42-F1
#
_cell.length_a   1.000
_cell.length_b   1.000
_cell.length_c   1.000
_cell.angle_alpha   90.00
_cell.angle_beta   90.00
_cell.angle_gamma   90.00
#
_symmetry.space_group_name_H-M   'P 1'
#
loop_
_entity.id
_entity.type
_entity.pdbx_description
1 polymer ?
#
loop_
_entity_poly.entity_id
_entity_poly.type
_entity_poly.pdbx_seq_one_letter_code
_entity_poly.pdbx_strand_id
1 'polypeptide(L)'
;MMILVASVAVALVAFIAYALDRKSKSEPIVWETAAKVSLFGGLVTSGVVFATGPEVMTDAVKVVTDNVPSVAAVQDMFVGLPTF
;
A
#
# COMPACT_ATOMS: atom_id res chain seq x y z
N MET A 1 10.43 6.09 -3.97
CA MET A 1 11.27 4.90 -3.64
C MET A 1 11.07 4.41 -2.20
N MET A 2 11.09 5.30 -1.21
CA MET A 2 10.94 4.93 0.22
C MET A 2 9.61 4.24 0.57
N ILE A 3 8.48 4.67 -0.01
CA ILE A 3 7.16 4.03 0.18
C ILE A 3 7.19 2.56 -0.24
N LEU A 4 7.73 2.25 -1.42
CA LEU A 4 7.79 0.88 -1.94
C LEU A 4 8.69 -0.01 -1.07
N VAL A 5 9.84 0.51 -0.63
CA VAL A 5 10.75 -0.24 0.23
C VAL A 5 10.10 -0.54 1.59
N ALA A 6 9.46 0.46 2.20
CA ALA A 6 8.79 0.31 3.48
C ALA A 6 7.57 -0.62 3.41
N SER A 7 6.72 -0.49 2.37
CA SER A 7 5.54 -1.32 2.21
C SER A 7 5.88 -2.79 1.95
N VAL A 8 6.90 -3.06 1.11
CA VAL A 8 7.37 -4.43 0.84
C VAL A 8 8.04 -5.03 2.07
N ALA A 9 8.84 -4.26 2.80
CA ALA A 9 9.46 -4.73 4.05
C ALA A 9 8.41 -5.12 5.08
N VAL A 10 7.37 -4.30 5.29
CA VAL A 10 6.31 -4.62 6.26
C VAL A 10 5.43 -5.77 5.79
N ALA A 11 5.15 -5.88 4.48
CA ALA A 11 4.41 -7.03 3.94
C ALA A 11 5.15 -8.35 4.20
N LEU A 12 6.49 -8.37 4.05
CA LEU A 12 7.33 -9.52 4.37
C LEU A 12 7.36 -9.84 5.87
N VAL A 13 7.50 -8.83 6.72
CA VAL A 13 7.48 -9.02 8.19
C VAL A 13 6.13 -9.56 8.65
N ALA A 14 5.02 -9.04 8.12
CA ALA A 14 3.67 -9.51 8.42
C ALA A 14 3.45 -10.97 7.98
N PHE A 15 3.99 -11.36 6.83
CA PHE A 15 3.97 -12.74 6.37
C PHE A 15 4.79 -13.67 7.28
N ILE A 16 6.00 -13.26 7.67
CA ILE A 16 6.85 -14.04 8.58
C ILE A 16 6.18 -14.18 9.95
N ALA A 17 5.61 -13.11 10.49
CA ALA A 17 4.89 -13.14 11.77
C ALA A 17 3.67 -14.09 11.70
N TYR A 18 2.92 -14.08 10.60
CA TYR A 18 1.82 -15.01 10.39
C TYR A 18 2.29 -16.46 10.29
N ALA A 19 3.38 -16.72 9.57
CA ALA A 19 3.96 -18.05 9.45
C ALA A 19 4.48 -18.57 10.80
N LEU A 20 5.07 -17.69 11.62
CA LEU A 20 5.51 -18.02 12.98
C LEU A 20 4.33 -18.29 13.93
N ASP A 21 3.25 -17.51 13.84
CA ASP A 21 2.03 -17.73 14.63
C ASP A 21 1.39 -19.10 14.30
N ARG A 22 1.29 -19.43 13.01
CA ARG A 22 0.80 -20.75 12.55
C ARG A 22 1.71 -21.89 13.01
N LYS A 23 3.03 -21.72 12.89
CA LYS A 23 4.01 -22.69 13.38
C LYS A 23 3.88 -22.89 14.90
N SER A 24 3.68 -21.82 15.67
CA SER A 24 3.50 -21.89 17.13
C SER A 24 2.24 -22.65 17.53
N LYS A 25 1.18 -22.59 16.70
CA LYS A 25 -0.10 -23.26 16.94
C LYS A 25 -0.18 -24.65 16.33
N SER A 26 0.88 -25.12 15.66
CA SER A 26 0.89 -26.38 14.89
C SER A 26 -0.25 -26.47 13.87
N GLU A 27 -0.68 -25.32 13.35
CA GLU A 27 -1.76 -25.25 12.37
C GLU A 27 -1.20 -25.11 10.95
N PRO A 28 -1.89 -25.65 9.93
CA PRO A 28 -1.52 -25.41 8.55
C PRO A 28 -1.63 -23.92 8.19
N ILE A 29 -0.75 -23.48 7.30
CA ILE A 29 -0.77 -22.12 6.74
C ILE A 29 -2.01 -21.98 5.86
N VAL A 30 -2.86 -21.00 6.19
CA VAL A 30 -3.99 -20.62 5.34
C VAL A 30 -3.53 -19.52 4.41
N TRP A 31 -3.29 -19.87 3.16
CA TRP A 31 -2.75 -18.96 2.13
C TRP A 31 -3.61 -17.71 1.93
N GLU A 32 -4.94 -17.83 2.04
CA GLU A 32 -5.84 -16.68 1.94
C GLU A 32 -5.60 -15.66 3.06
N THR A 33 -5.42 -16.13 4.29
CA THR A 33 -5.13 -15.26 5.43
C THR A 33 -3.73 -14.68 5.32
N ALA A 34 -2.74 -15.46 4.90
CA ALA A 34 -1.36 -14.99 4.69
C ALA A 34 -1.30 -13.86 3.64
N ALA A 35 -2.03 -14.02 2.54
CA ALA A 35 -2.16 -13.02 1.50
C ALA A 35 -2.81 -11.75 2.04
N LYS A 36 -3.96 -11.86 2.71
CA LYS A 36 -4.65 -10.70 3.31
C LYS A 36 -3.75 -9.94 4.29
N VAL A 37 -3.11 -10.64 5.23
CA VAL A 37 -2.26 -10.03 6.26
C VAL A 37 -1.07 -9.29 5.66
N SER A 38 -0.41 -9.88 4.66
CA SER A 38 0.72 -9.23 3.98
C SER A 38 0.29 -8.04 3.12
N LEU A 39 -0.81 -8.15 2.38
CA LEU A 39 -1.33 -7.07 1.52
C LEU A 39 -1.82 -5.87 2.34
N PHE A 40 -2.60 -6.12 3.40
CA PHE A 40 -3.06 -5.05 4.29
C PHE A 40 -1.90 -4.44 5.09
N GLY A 41 -0.93 -5.24 5.54
CA GLY A 41 0.27 -4.73 6.21
C GLY A 41 1.09 -3.78 5.33
N GLY A 42 1.29 -4.13 4.06
CA GLY A 42 1.95 -3.27 3.09
C GLY A 42 1.16 -2.01 2.75
N LEU A 43 -0.17 -2.14 2.57
CA LEU A 43 -1.05 -1.02 2.23
C LEU A 43 -1.13 0.01 3.37
N VAL A 44 -1.35 -0.42 4.60
CA VAL A 44 -1.39 0.47 5.78
C VAL A 44 -0.05 1.19 5.93
N THR A 45 1.06 0.47 5.80
CA THR A 45 2.40 1.07 5.87
C THR A 45 2.62 2.10 4.77
N SER A 46 2.15 1.84 3.55
CA SER A 46 2.25 2.82 2.46
C SER A 46 1.49 4.11 2.77
N GLY A 47 0.31 4.02 3.39
CA GLY A 47 -0.47 5.17 3.85
C GLY A 47 0.21 5.95 4.97
N VAL A 48 0.83 5.26 5.94
CA VAL A 48 1.58 5.90 7.03
C VAL A 48 2.81 6.63 6.49
N VAL A 49 3.58 6.00 5.60
CA VAL A 49 4.77 6.62 5.00
C VAL A 49 4.39 7.80 4.11
N PHE A 50 3.24 7.73 3.44
CA PHE A 50 2.68 8.85 2.69
C PHE A 50 2.29 10.02 3.60
N ALA A 51 1.60 9.77 4.72
CA ALA A 51 1.14 10.80 5.64
C ALA A 51 2.26 11.45 6.48
N THR A 52 3.33 10.70 6.75
CA THR A 52 4.47 11.14 7.59
C THR A 52 5.70 11.54 6.78
N GLY A 53 5.62 11.47 5.46
CA GLY A 53 6.71 11.77 4.55
C GLY A 53 7.01 13.27 4.41
N PRO A 54 8.28 13.67 4.21
CA PRO A 54 8.61 15.06 3.86
C PRO A 54 8.11 15.42 2.45
N GLU A 55 7.86 16.71 2.21
CA GLU A 55 7.18 17.33 1.04
C GLU A 55 7.67 16.87 -0.37
N VAL A 56 8.85 16.27 -0.46
CA VAL A 56 9.46 15.63 -1.66
C VAL A 56 8.65 14.42 -2.18
N MET A 57 7.59 14.01 -1.47
CA MET A 57 6.74 12.87 -1.85
C MET A 57 5.70 13.19 -2.94
N THR A 58 5.53 14.46 -3.31
CA THR A 58 4.63 14.93 -4.38
C THR A 58 5.00 14.39 -5.77
N ASP A 59 6.29 14.20 -6.06
CA ASP A 59 6.72 13.66 -7.36
C ASP A 59 6.48 12.14 -7.49
N ALA A 60 6.44 11.41 -6.38
CA ALA A 60 6.05 10.00 -6.38
C ALA A 60 4.55 9.81 -6.65
N VAL A 61 3.72 10.76 -6.20
CA VAL A 61 2.27 10.78 -6.50
C VAL A 61 2.06 11.02 -7.99
N LYS A 62 2.79 11.97 -8.61
CA LYS A 62 2.71 12.20 -10.06
C LYS A 62 3.01 10.94 -10.86
N VAL A 63 4.05 10.19 -10.51
CA VAL A 63 4.37 8.93 -11.18
C VAL A 63 3.24 7.90 -11.06
N VAL A 64 2.55 7.81 -9.91
CA VAL A 64 1.41 6.90 -9.76
C VAL A 64 0.17 7.41 -10.51
N THR A 65 -0.10 8.72 -10.51
CA THR A 65 -1.17 9.34 -11.29
C THR A 65 -0.94 9.18 -12.81
N ASP A 66 0.31 9.32 -13.28
CA ASP A 66 0.68 9.22 -14.68
C ASP A 66 0.69 7.77 -15.20
N ASN A 67 0.96 6.78 -14.31
CA ASN A 67 1.05 5.36 -14.69
C ASN A 67 -0.19 4.53 -14.32
N VAL A 68 -1.17 5.11 -13.62
CA VAL A 68 -2.45 4.45 -13.28
C VAL A 68 -3.62 5.28 -13.86
N PRO A 69 -4.10 4.92 -15.07
CA PRO A 69 -5.15 5.66 -15.78
C PRO A 69 -6.46 5.84 -14.98
N SER A 70 -6.73 4.94 -14.03
CA SER A 70 -7.96 4.98 -13.22
C SER A 70 -7.94 6.03 -12.11
N VAL A 71 -6.77 6.56 -11.72
CA VAL A 71 -6.66 7.59 -10.67
C VAL A 71 -6.80 8.99 -11.27
N ALA A 72 -6.23 9.23 -12.44
CA ALA A 72 -6.42 10.46 -13.20
C ALA A 72 -7.91 10.72 -13.51
N ALA A 73 -8.64 9.70 -13.94
CA ALA A 73 -10.07 9.80 -14.24
C ALA A 73 -10.94 10.13 -13.01
N VAL A 74 -10.49 9.79 -11.80
CA VAL A 74 -11.24 10.11 -10.56
C VAL A 74 -10.91 11.52 -10.08
N GLN A 75 -9.69 12.01 -10.27
CA GLN A 75 -9.33 13.38 -9.87
C GLN A 75 -10.07 14.43 -10.70
N ASP A 76 -10.29 14.19 -12.00
CA ASP A 76 -11.07 15.09 -12.87
C ASP A 76 -12.57 15.16 -12.49
N MET A 77 -13.10 14.18 -11.76
CA MET A 77 -14.49 14.22 -11.28
C MET A 77 -14.67 15.04 -9.98
N PHE A 78 -13.59 15.47 -9.33
CA PHE A 78 -13.64 16.32 -8.13
C PHE A 78 -13.23 17.77 -8.39
N VAL A 79 -12.73 18.09 -9.59
CA VAL A 79 -12.49 19.47 -10.04
C VAL A 79 -13.63 19.87 -10.97
N GLY A 80 -14.81 20.11 -10.41
CA GLY A 80 -16.00 20.49 -11.16
C GLY A 80 -15.69 21.61 -12.15
N LEU A 81 -15.72 21.29 -13.44
CA LEU A 81 -15.44 22.22 -14.53
C LEU A 81 -16.63 23.22 -14.62
N PRO A 82 -16.47 24.52 -14.32
CA PRO A 82 -17.46 25.50 -14.71
C PRO A 82 -17.07 26.00 -16.11
N THR A 83 -17.78 25.53 -17.13
CA THR A 83 -17.73 26.18 -18.45
C THR A 83 -18.71 27.34 -18.46
N PHE A 84 -18.20 28.56 -18.59
CA PHE A 84 -19.00 29.72 -19.00
C PHE A 84 -19.48 29.56 -20.45
#